data_AF-A0A949GIQ6-F1
#
_entry.id   AF-A0A949GIQ6-F1
#
_cell.length_a   1.000
_cell.length_b   1.000
_cell.length_c   1.000
_cell.angle_alpha   90.00
_cell.angle_beta   90.00
_cell.angle_gamma   90.00
#
_symmetry.space_group_name_H-M   'P 1'
#
loop_
_entity.id
_entity.type
_entity.pdbx_description
1 polymer ?
#
loop_
_entity_poly.entity_id
_entity_poly.type
_entity_poly.pdbx_seq_one_letter_code
_entity_poly.pdbx_strand_id
1 'polypeptide(L)'
;MFRKTSVALAALLVATTAAISPAAHAATKISNGVACTKKNATTKVGTDRYTCTTNPTATGAAAKRLVWVWSGCLDANKAFVTTKSQYDAILKQIAGQSTTLVATIQTSINNMILWKATKNYVKDDVVYEKDKTYYIALAPSSNKTPSANLGTLWAVYMPTAADANVGTSPDAAKVIAMKEKDVVEWTDAVTTMTKYIKSLEGLASPTTAQKTKLATYKSTVATINLGIKNANTNIKNLKANIILLTSQESNKTTVESLKADVDQAAMIRTQSCAKGI
;
A
#
# COMPACT_ATOMS: atom_id res chain seq x y z
N MET A 1 -12.61 -3.42 -5.24
CA MET A 1 -12.95 -4.34 -6.35
C MET A 1 -12.10 -3.97 -7.56
N PHE A 2 -10.93 -4.58 -7.72
CA PHE A 2 -10.19 -4.50 -8.97
C PHE A 2 -11.00 -5.24 -10.04
N ARG A 3 -11.40 -4.52 -11.09
CA ARG A 3 -12.03 -5.12 -12.27
C ARG A 3 -11.10 -6.21 -12.75
N LYS A 4 -11.63 -7.44 -12.83
CA LYS A 4 -11.00 -8.60 -13.45
C LYS A 4 -10.69 -8.25 -14.91
N THR A 5 -9.58 -7.58 -15.18
CA THR A 5 -9.05 -7.45 -16.53
C THR A 5 -8.32 -8.75 -16.79
N SER A 6 -9.07 -9.70 -17.34
CA SER A 6 -8.56 -10.91 -17.96
C SER A 6 -7.39 -10.55 -18.87
N VAL A 7 -6.17 -10.87 -18.43
CA VAL A 7 -5.00 -10.85 -19.32
C VAL A 7 -5.14 -12.09 -20.18
N ALA A 8 -5.88 -11.96 -21.29
CA ALA A 8 -5.92 -12.96 -22.34
C ALA A 8 -4.54 -12.93 -23.03
N LEU A 9 -3.65 -13.81 -22.58
CA LEU A 9 -2.38 -14.08 -23.24
C LEU A 9 -2.69 -14.83 -24.54
N ALA A 10 -2.91 -14.10 -25.63
CA ALA A 10 -3.15 -14.66 -26.94
C ALA A 10 -1.86 -15.33 -27.45
N ALA A 11 -1.77 -16.64 -27.26
CA ALA A 11 -0.81 -17.50 -27.95
C ALA A 11 -1.18 -17.53 -29.44
N LEU A 12 -0.48 -16.75 -30.25
CA LEU A 12 -0.65 -16.77 -31.71
C LEU A 12 0.05 -18.03 -32.25
N LEU A 13 -0.75 -19.03 -32.65
CA LEU A 13 -0.29 -20.20 -33.40
C LEU A 13 0.17 -19.80 -34.82
N VAL A 14 1.29 -20.38 -35.24
CA VAL A 14 1.91 -20.23 -36.56
C VAL A 14 1.18 -21.08 -37.60
N ALA A 15 0.86 -20.51 -38.77
CA ALA A 15 0.40 -21.27 -39.95
C ALA A 15 1.18 -20.85 -41.21
N THR A 16 1.65 -21.86 -41.96
CA THR A 16 2.53 -21.79 -43.15
C THR A 16 1.76 -21.93 -44.46
N THR A 17 2.14 -21.19 -45.51
CA THR A 17 1.99 -21.59 -46.93
C THR A 17 3.12 -21.03 -47.82
N ALA A 18 3.49 -21.81 -48.84
CA ALA A 18 4.58 -21.63 -49.84
C ALA A 18 4.33 -20.45 -50.82
N ALA A 19 5.20 -19.98 -51.74
CA ALA A 19 6.26 -20.59 -52.54
C ALA A 19 7.15 -19.54 -53.29
N ILE A 20 8.26 -20.03 -53.90
CA ILE A 20 9.09 -19.60 -55.09
C ILE A 20 10.03 -18.35 -55.07
N SER A 21 11.35 -18.66 -54.97
CA SER A 21 12.59 -18.32 -55.75
C SER A 21 12.81 -16.97 -56.50
N PRO A 22 14.04 -16.65 -57.01
CA PRO A 22 15.40 -16.69 -56.41
C PRO A 22 16.23 -15.40 -56.72
N ALA A 23 17.40 -15.23 -56.08
CA ALA A 23 18.61 -14.68 -56.71
C ALA A 23 19.83 -14.90 -55.80
N ALA A 24 20.80 -15.68 -56.28
CA ALA A 24 22.05 -15.97 -55.62
C ALA A 24 23.05 -14.80 -55.81
N HIS A 25 23.48 -14.21 -54.70
CA HIS A 25 24.86 -13.75 -54.53
C HIS A 25 25.48 -14.71 -53.51
N ALA A 26 26.80 -14.92 -53.54
CA ALA A 26 27.52 -15.72 -52.56
C ALA A 26 27.17 -15.23 -51.14
N ALA A 27 26.15 -15.84 -50.54
CA ALA A 27 25.44 -15.25 -49.42
C ALA A 27 26.23 -15.56 -48.17
N THR A 28 26.82 -14.53 -47.56
CA THR A 28 27.10 -14.56 -46.12
C THR A 28 25.86 -15.12 -45.46
N LYS A 29 25.98 -16.31 -44.85
CA LYS A 29 24.85 -17.05 -44.25
C LYS A 29 24.05 -16.07 -43.40
N ILE A 30 22.84 -15.71 -43.87
CA ILE A 30 22.01 -14.74 -43.16
C ILE A 30 21.46 -15.45 -41.92
N SER A 31 21.92 -15.02 -40.76
CA SER A 31 21.51 -15.52 -39.45
C SER A 31 21.56 -14.40 -38.41
N ASN A 32 21.03 -14.64 -37.21
CA ASN A 32 21.03 -13.65 -36.14
C ASN A 32 22.46 -13.16 -35.84
N GLY A 33 22.63 -11.84 -35.79
CA GLY A 33 23.90 -11.21 -35.41
C GLY A 33 24.87 -10.97 -36.56
N VAL A 34 24.58 -11.47 -37.78
CA VAL A 34 25.40 -11.19 -38.97
C VAL A 34 25.22 -9.74 -39.41
N ALA A 35 26.32 -9.04 -39.65
CA ALA A 35 26.30 -7.63 -40.02
C ALA A 35 25.50 -7.37 -41.31
N CYS A 36 24.80 -6.25 -41.35
CA CYS A 36 24.04 -5.79 -42.52
C CYS A 36 24.15 -4.28 -42.66
N THR A 37 24.00 -3.76 -43.88
CA THR A 37 24.32 -2.35 -44.19
C THR A 37 23.08 -1.46 -44.27
N LYS A 38 21.95 -1.98 -44.74
CA LYS A 38 20.73 -1.20 -44.97
C LYS A 38 19.70 -1.45 -43.88
N LYS A 39 19.57 -0.51 -42.93
CA LYS A 39 18.55 -0.55 -41.88
C LYS A 39 17.15 -0.79 -42.46
N ASN A 40 16.37 -1.64 -41.80
CA ASN A 40 15.02 -2.08 -42.20
C ASN A 40 14.97 -2.88 -43.52
N ALA A 41 16.10 -3.25 -44.12
CA ALA A 41 16.09 -4.26 -45.16
C ALA A 41 15.51 -5.56 -44.60
N THR A 42 14.70 -6.26 -45.39
CA THR A 42 14.12 -7.55 -45.00
C THR A 42 14.54 -8.61 -46.01
N THR A 43 14.69 -9.84 -45.53
CA THR A 43 15.02 -11.00 -46.36
C THR A 43 14.41 -12.26 -45.77
N LYS A 44 14.28 -13.31 -46.59
CA LYS A 44 13.72 -14.60 -46.21
C LYS A 44 14.77 -15.69 -46.37
N VAL A 45 14.94 -16.52 -45.36
CA VAL A 45 15.84 -17.68 -45.38
C VAL A 45 15.00 -18.90 -44.98
N GLY A 46 14.73 -19.79 -45.94
CA GLY A 46 13.76 -20.87 -45.72
C GLY A 46 12.37 -20.31 -45.38
N THR A 47 11.81 -20.69 -44.23
CA THR A 47 10.54 -20.15 -43.71
C THR A 47 10.72 -18.89 -42.86
N ASP A 48 11.94 -18.56 -42.46
CA ASP A 48 12.24 -17.50 -41.52
C ASP A 48 12.40 -16.14 -42.20
N ARG A 49 11.93 -15.09 -41.52
CA ARG A 49 12.10 -13.70 -41.94
C ARG A 49 13.15 -13.02 -41.08
N TYR A 50 14.04 -12.27 -41.71
CA TYR A 50 15.07 -11.48 -41.05
C TYR A 50 14.93 -10.01 -41.42
N THR A 51 15.17 -9.14 -40.45
CA THR A 51 15.19 -7.69 -40.61
C THR A 51 16.56 -7.17 -40.21
N CYS A 52 17.18 -6.35 -41.05
CA CYS A 52 18.41 -5.66 -40.74
C CYS A 52 18.15 -4.53 -39.74
N THR A 53 18.48 -4.73 -38.48
CA THR A 53 18.23 -3.78 -37.39
C THR A 53 19.24 -3.98 -36.26
N THR A 54 19.16 -3.19 -35.21
CA THR A 54 19.96 -3.40 -33.99
C THR A 54 19.40 -4.57 -33.20
N ASN A 55 20.25 -5.46 -32.69
CA ASN A 55 19.81 -6.55 -31.84
C ASN A 55 19.22 -6.00 -30.52
N PRO A 56 17.95 -6.29 -30.21
CA PRO A 56 17.29 -5.74 -29.01
C PRO A 56 17.85 -6.26 -27.69
N THR A 57 18.65 -7.32 -27.69
CA THR A 57 19.31 -7.87 -26.49
C THR A 57 20.78 -7.44 -26.36
N ALA A 58 21.34 -6.77 -27.37
CA ALA A 58 22.72 -6.32 -27.33
C ALA A 58 22.87 -5.07 -26.44
N THR A 59 24.02 -4.96 -25.76
CA THR A 59 24.35 -3.85 -24.86
C THR A 59 25.62 -3.13 -25.33
N GLY A 60 25.87 -1.93 -24.79
CA GLY A 60 27.08 -1.16 -25.06
C GLY A 60 27.30 -0.86 -26.55
N ALA A 61 28.54 -1.04 -27.03
CA ALA A 61 28.89 -0.79 -28.43
C ALA A 61 28.17 -1.74 -29.42
N ALA A 62 27.80 -2.95 -28.99
CA ALA A 62 27.09 -3.91 -29.84
C ALA A 62 25.64 -3.49 -30.13
N ALA A 63 24.99 -2.76 -29.21
CA ALA A 63 23.63 -2.24 -29.39
C ALA A 63 23.48 -1.25 -30.55
N LYS A 64 24.59 -0.68 -31.04
CA LYS A 64 24.62 0.30 -32.14
C LYS A 64 24.85 -0.33 -33.51
N ARG A 65 25.17 -1.63 -33.58
CA ARG A 65 25.51 -2.33 -34.82
C ARG A 65 24.26 -2.82 -35.53
N LEU A 66 24.18 -2.62 -36.85
CA LEU A 66 23.15 -3.21 -37.69
C LEU A 66 23.50 -4.66 -37.99
N VAL A 67 22.59 -5.56 -37.64
CA VAL A 67 22.70 -6.99 -37.87
C VAL A 67 21.37 -7.55 -38.39
N TRP A 68 21.41 -8.69 -39.06
CA TRP A 68 20.21 -9.44 -39.35
C TRP A 68 19.62 -9.98 -38.05
N VAL A 69 18.33 -9.74 -37.83
CA VAL A 69 17.57 -10.21 -36.67
C VAL A 69 16.32 -10.93 -37.15
N TRP A 70 16.13 -12.16 -36.69
CA TRP A 70 14.97 -12.98 -36.95
C TRP A 70 13.71 -12.33 -36.40
N SER A 71 12.61 -12.36 -37.15
CA SER A 71 11.35 -11.73 -36.74
C SER A 71 10.85 -12.27 -35.38
N GLY A 72 11.03 -13.57 -35.10
CA GLY A 72 10.67 -14.14 -33.80
C GLY A 72 11.48 -13.56 -32.62
N CYS A 73 12.72 -13.11 -32.82
CA CYS A 73 13.46 -12.35 -31.79
C CYS A 73 12.81 -10.99 -31.52
N LEU A 74 12.38 -10.28 -32.58
CA LEU A 74 11.74 -8.98 -32.44
C LEU A 74 10.39 -9.10 -31.72
N ASP A 75 9.59 -10.11 -32.09
CA ASP A 75 8.29 -10.39 -31.47
C ASP A 75 8.45 -10.83 -30.01
N ALA A 76 9.37 -11.76 -29.72
CA ALA A 76 9.67 -12.19 -28.36
C ALA A 76 10.19 -11.04 -27.49
N ASN A 77 11.02 -10.15 -28.04
CA ASN A 77 11.47 -8.97 -27.32
C ASN A 77 10.31 -8.02 -27.01
N LYS A 78 9.42 -7.77 -27.99
CA LYS A 78 8.23 -6.93 -27.77
C LYS A 78 7.36 -7.50 -26.65
N ALA A 79 7.07 -8.80 -26.71
CA ALA A 79 6.29 -9.49 -25.68
C ALA A 79 6.94 -9.35 -24.30
N PHE A 80 8.24 -9.66 -24.17
CA PHE A 80 8.96 -9.52 -22.91
C PHE A 80 8.92 -8.09 -22.36
N VAL A 81 9.24 -7.08 -23.18
CA VAL A 81 9.27 -5.68 -22.73
C VAL A 81 7.89 -5.22 -22.28
N THR A 82 6.83 -5.58 -23.01
CA THR A 82 5.45 -5.25 -22.61
C THR A 82 5.08 -5.92 -21.30
N THR A 83 5.28 -7.23 -21.16
CA THR A 83 4.94 -7.98 -19.94
C THR A 83 5.74 -7.47 -18.73
N LYS A 84 7.05 -7.25 -18.89
CA LYS A 84 7.92 -6.71 -17.83
C LYS A 84 7.47 -5.31 -17.40
N SER A 85 7.18 -4.44 -18.35
CA SER A 85 6.72 -3.08 -18.08
C SER A 85 5.39 -3.05 -17.31
N GLN A 86 4.43 -3.90 -17.70
CA GLN A 86 3.16 -4.03 -17.00
C GLN A 86 3.34 -4.56 -15.57
N TYR A 87 4.13 -5.63 -15.41
CA TYR A 87 4.47 -6.20 -14.09
C TYR A 87 5.09 -5.14 -13.17
N ASP A 88 6.11 -4.42 -13.65
CA ASP A 88 6.79 -3.39 -12.87
C ASP A 88 5.87 -2.22 -12.53
N ALA A 89 5.03 -1.79 -13.47
CA ALA A 89 4.08 -0.70 -13.26
C ALA A 89 3.05 -1.04 -12.18
N ILE A 90 2.54 -2.28 -12.18
CA ILE A 90 1.58 -2.74 -11.17
C ILE A 90 2.25 -2.80 -9.79
N LEU A 91 3.45 -3.38 -9.68
CA LEU A 91 4.17 -3.42 -8.40
C LEU A 91 4.47 -2.02 -7.87
N LYS A 92 4.90 -1.11 -8.74
CA LYS A 92 5.13 0.30 -8.38
C LYS A 92 3.84 0.98 -7.89
N GLN A 93 2.72 0.73 -8.56
CA GLN A 93 1.42 1.26 -8.17
C GLN A 93 0.97 0.72 -6.81
N ILE A 94 1.14 -0.58 -6.55
CA ILE A 94 0.82 -1.20 -5.26
C ILE A 94 1.70 -0.61 -4.16
N ALA A 95 3.02 -0.54 -4.37
CA ALA A 95 3.95 0.05 -3.41
C ALA A 95 3.61 1.51 -3.07
N GLY A 96 3.24 2.32 -4.09
CA GLY A 96 2.77 3.68 -3.89
C GLY A 96 1.51 3.75 -3.03
N GLN A 97 0.49 2.94 -3.34
CA GLN A 97 -0.76 2.90 -2.57
C GLN A 97 -0.52 2.44 -1.12
N SER A 98 0.28 1.39 -0.90
CA SER A 98 0.63 0.92 0.43
C SER A 98 1.34 2.00 1.25
N THR A 99 2.27 2.75 0.65
CA THR A 99 2.97 3.85 1.32
C THR A 99 1.99 4.94 1.78
N THR A 100 1.05 5.35 0.91
CA THR A 100 0.00 6.32 1.27
C THR A 100 -0.91 5.79 2.38
N LEU A 101 -1.29 4.51 2.34
CA LEU A 101 -2.14 3.90 3.36
C LEU A 101 -1.45 3.83 4.72
N VAL A 102 -0.19 3.42 4.77
CA VAL A 102 0.62 3.40 6.00
C VAL A 102 0.68 4.80 6.61
N ALA A 103 0.97 5.83 5.80
CA ALA A 103 0.99 7.22 6.30
C ALA A 103 -0.39 7.69 6.82
N THR A 104 -1.48 7.28 6.16
CA THR A 104 -2.85 7.60 6.57
C THR A 104 -3.24 6.92 7.87
N ILE A 105 -2.89 5.64 8.03
CA ILE A 105 -3.06 4.86 9.26
C ILE A 105 -2.27 5.53 10.39
N GLN A 106 -1.01 5.88 10.14
CA GLN A 106 -0.16 6.54 11.12
C GLN A 106 -0.73 7.87 11.60
N THR A 107 -1.22 8.69 10.66
CA THR A 107 -1.87 9.96 10.98
C THR A 107 -3.14 9.75 11.81
N SER A 108 -3.92 8.73 11.48
CA SER A 108 -5.14 8.38 12.21
C SER A 108 -4.83 7.94 13.64
N ILE A 109 -3.81 7.09 13.83
CA ILE A 109 -3.31 6.71 15.15
C ILE A 109 -2.91 7.96 15.94
N ASN A 110 -2.04 8.81 15.38
CA ASN A 110 -1.54 10.02 16.03
C ASN A 110 -2.68 10.93 16.49
N ASN A 111 -3.71 11.12 15.66
CA ASN A 111 -4.86 11.94 16.00
C ASN A 111 -5.73 11.31 17.09
N MET A 112 -5.90 9.98 17.08
CA MET A 112 -6.72 9.26 18.06
C MET A 112 -6.07 9.27 19.45
N ILE A 113 -4.74 9.19 19.53
CA ILE A 113 -4.00 9.18 20.80
C ILE A 113 -3.25 10.47 21.09
N LEU A 114 -3.57 11.56 20.39
CA LEU A 114 -2.93 12.86 20.62
C LEU A 114 -3.08 13.28 22.09
N TRP A 115 -1.96 13.59 22.73
CA TRP A 115 -1.94 14.16 24.06
C TRP A 115 -2.62 15.54 24.06
N LYS A 116 -3.53 15.72 25.00
CA LYS A 116 -4.26 16.95 25.31
C LYS A 116 -4.10 17.30 26.78
N ALA A 117 -3.80 18.57 27.05
CA ALA A 117 -3.72 19.13 28.40
C ALA A 117 -5.01 18.96 29.21
N THR A 118 -6.17 18.97 28.53
CA THR A 118 -7.50 18.89 29.15
C THR A 118 -7.97 17.47 29.47
N LYS A 119 -7.25 16.44 29.02
CA LYS A 119 -7.59 15.04 29.30
C LYS A 119 -6.91 14.59 30.59
N ASN A 120 -7.64 13.79 31.38
CA ASN A 120 -7.08 13.00 32.46
C ASN A 120 -6.57 11.68 31.88
N TYR A 121 -5.35 11.31 32.25
CA TYR A 121 -4.71 10.06 31.87
C TYR A 121 -4.62 9.15 33.07
N VAL A 122 -4.78 7.86 32.83
CA VAL A 122 -4.58 6.81 33.83
C VAL A 122 -3.32 6.01 33.49
N LYS A 123 -2.85 5.21 34.45
CA LYS A 123 -1.72 4.31 34.22
C LYS A 123 -1.95 3.46 32.96
N ASP A 124 -0.88 3.28 32.19
CA ASP A 124 -0.81 2.52 30.93
C ASP A 124 -1.51 3.17 29.72
N ASP A 125 -2.05 4.38 29.85
CA ASP A 125 -2.49 5.17 28.70
C ASP A 125 -1.31 5.47 27.78
N VAL A 126 -1.48 5.15 26.49
CA VAL A 126 -0.53 5.50 25.44
C VAL A 126 -0.99 6.75 24.71
N VAL A 127 -0.09 7.71 24.56
CA VAL A 127 -0.34 8.99 23.88
C VAL A 127 0.74 9.32 22.88
N TYR A 128 0.38 10.12 21.88
CA TYR A 128 1.31 10.78 20.97
C TYR A 128 1.47 12.24 21.39
N GLU A 129 2.70 12.68 21.67
CA GLU A 129 3.00 14.10 21.80
C GLU A 129 3.41 14.65 20.43
N LYS A 130 2.71 15.68 19.97
CA LYS A 130 2.88 16.25 18.63
C LYS A 130 4.34 16.63 18.38
N ASP A 131 4.85 16.21 17.22
CA ASP A 131 6.21 16.49 16.72
C ASP A 131 7.31 15.90 17.62
N LYS A 132 6.97 14.94 18.48
CA LYS A 132 7.89 14.20 19.33
C LYS A 132 7.72 12.70 19.13
N THR A 133 7.19 11.98 20.11
CA THR A 133 7.09 10.52 20.09
C THR A 133 5.87 10.05 20.90
N TYR A 134 5.77 8.74 21.06
CA TYR A 134 4.74 8.07 21.84
C TYR A 134 5.23 7.86 23.27
N TYR A 135 4.32 8.06 24.21
CA TYR A 135 4.58 7.93 25.63
C TYR A 135 3.54 7.03 26.27
N ILE A 136 3.91 6.38 27.37
CA ILE A 136 3.02 5.60 28.22
C ILE A 136 2.97 6.21 29.62
N ALA A 137 1.76 6.36 30.16
CA ALA A 137 1.55 6.89 31.50
C ALA A 137 1.99 5.87 32.55
N LEU A 138 2.87 6.27 33.47
CA LEU A 138 3.33 5.46 34.59
C LEU A 138 2.40 5.57 35.82
N ALA A 139 1.69 6.70 35.91
CA ALA A 139 0.76 7.05 36.97
C ALA A 139 -0.34 7.99 36.45
N PRO A 140 -1.49 8.09 37.15
CA PRO A 140 -2.54 9.04 36.79
C PRO A 140 -2.01 10.48 36.75
N SER A 141 -2.37 11.24 35.71
CA SER A 141 -1.98 12.64 35.58
C SER A 141 -2.96 13.44 34.72
N SER A 142 -2.99 14.75 34.90
CA SER A 142 -3.75 15.68 34.07
C SER A 142 -2.96 16.96 33.87
N ASN A 143 -3.03 17.55 32.68
CA ASN A 143 -2.28 18.75 32.33
C ASN A 143 -0.76 18.66 32.62
N LYS A 144 -0.18 17.46 32.49
CA LYS A 144 1.26 17.20 32.63
C LYS A 144 1.80 16.66 31.31
N THR A 145 2.56 17.49 30.59
CA THR A 145 3.11 17.16 29.27
C THR A 145 4.08 15.96 29.36
N PRO A 146 3.98 14.95 28.48
CA PRO A 146 4.76 13.73 28.60
C PRO A 146 6.27 13.95 28.61
N SER A 147 6.80 14.65 27.60
CA SER A 147 8.25 14.85 27.47
C SER A 147 8.89 15.60 28.63
N ALA A 148 8.11 16.39 29.37
CA ALA A 148 8.59 17.21 30.48
C ALA A 148 8.52 16.48 31.84
N ASN A 149 7.90 15.30 31.89
CA ASN A 149 7.61 14.59 33.14
C ASN A 149 7.99 13.09 33.03
N LEU A 150 9.16 12.82 32.43
CA LEU A 150 9.67 11.46 32.25
C LEU A 150 10.15 10.83 33.57
N GLY A 151 10.05 9.50 33.66
CA GLY A 151 10.52 8.69 34.79
C GLY A 151 9.57 8.66 35.99
N THR A 152 8.67 9.64 36.13
CA THR A 152 7.69 9.70 37.22
C THR A 152 6.26 9.52 36.73
N LEU A 153 5.84 10.34 35.76
CA LEU A 153 4.48 10.32 35.21
C LEU A 153 4.42 9.63 33.85
N TRP A 154 5.50 9.71 33.07
CA TRP A 154 5.54 9.20 31.71
C TRP A 154 6.84 8.42 31.45
N ALA A 155 6.77 7.45 30.55
CA ALA A 155 7.92 6.85 29.89
C ALA A 155 7.74 6.93 28.39
N VAL A 156 8.83 6.89 27.63
CA VAL A 156 8.75 6.65 26.18
C VAL A 156 8.08 5.28 25.97
N TYR A 157 7.18 5.18 25.00
CA TYR A 157 6.51 3.92 24.69
C TYR A 157 7.55 2.88 24.22
N MET A 158 7.48 1.66 24.77
CA MET A 158 8.49 0.60 24.60
C MET A 158 9.92 1.06 24.99
N PRO A 159 10.17 1.44 26.26
CA PRO A 159 11.37 2.21 26.65
C PRO A 159 12.67 1.40 26.74
N THR A 160 12.65 0.09 26.55
CA THR A 160 13.86 -0.73 26.74
C THR A 160 14.78 -0.61 25.54
N ALA A 161 16.07 -0.29 25.74
CA ALA A 161 17.06 -0.15 24.68
C ALA A 161 17.25 -1.42 23.81
N ALA A 162 16.77 -2.59 24.28
CA ALA A 162 16.75 -3.83 23.53
C ALA A 162 15.55 -3.96 22.56
N ASP A 163 14.55 -3.10 22.68
CA ASP A 163 13.35 -3.14 21.84
C ASP A 163 13.58 -2.29 20.58
N ALA A 164 13.61 -2.93 19.41
CA ALA A 164 13.71 -2.25 18.13
C ALA A 164 12.52 -1.28 17.88
N ASN A 165 11.46 -1.36 18.71
CA ASN A 165 10.26 -0.56 18.63
C ASN A 165 10.23 0.64 19.58
N VAL A 166 11.34 1.00 20.24
CA VAL A 166 11.40 2.19 21.13
C VAL A 166 10.94 3.44 20.39
N GLY A 167 9.93 4.12 20.95
CA GLY A 167 9.39 5.35 20.36
C GLY A 167 8.70 5.18 19.01
N THR A 168 8.43 3.94 18.59
CA THR A 168 7.61 3.64 17.41
C THR A 168 6.12 3.73 17.74
N SER A 169 5.30 3.83 16.69
CA SER A 169 3.86 3.93 16.87
C SER A 169 3.29 2.67 17.51
N PRO A 170 2.34 2.79 18.46
CA PRO A 170 1.64 1.63 18.96
C PRO A 170 0.90 0.91 17.83
N ASP A 171 0.81 -0.41 17.95
CA ASP A 171 0.04 -1.25 17.05
C ASP A 171 -1.40 -0.73 16.90
N ALA A 172 -1.92 -0.76 15.67
CA ALA A 172 -3.22 -0.20 15.37
C ALA A 172 -4.36 -0.93 16.09
N ALA A 173 -4.25 -2.24 16.31
CA ALA A 173 -5.24 -3.01 17.06
C ALA A 173 -5.24 -2.62 18.55
N LYS A 174 -4.06 -2.33 19.13
CA LYS A 174 -3.96 -1.80 20.49
C LYS A 174 -4.68 -0.45 20.60
N VAL A 175 -4.45 0.47 19.65
CA VAL A 175 -5.13 1.77 19.63
C VAL A 175 -6.64 1.61 19.47
N ILE A 176 -7.09 0.73 18.59
CA ILE A 176 -8.51 0.40 18.42
C ILE A 176 -9.10 -0.09 19.75
N ALA A 177 -8.48 -1.07 20.41
CA ALA A 177 -8.97 -1.63 21.68
C ALA A 177 -9.06 -0.55 22.77
N MET A 178 -8.05 0.32 22.89
CA MET A 178 -8.09 1.45 23.81
C MET A 178 -9.27 2.40 23.51
N LYS A 179 -9.55 2.67 22.23
CA LYS A 179 -10.65 3.58 21.86
C LYS A 179 -12.03 2.95 21.95
N GLU A 180 -12.14 1.65 21.72
CA GLU A 180 -13.38 0.92 21.99
C GLU A 180 -13.68 0.90 23.48
N LYS A 181 -12.66 0.75 24.33
CA LYS A 181 -12.80 0.91 25.79
C LYS A 181 -13.26 2.32 26.18
N ASP A 182 -12.61 3.38 25.65
CA ASP A 182 -13.04 4.78 25.87
C ASP A 182 -14.54 4.96 25.51
N VAL A 183 -14.99 4.39 24.38
CA VAL A 183 -16.39 4.45 23.93
C VAL A 183 -17.35 3.75 24.89
N VAL A 184 -16.98 2.57 25.40
CA VAL A 184 -17.80 1.83 26.39
C VAL A 184 -17.94 2.67 27.66
N GLU A 185 -16.84 3.16 28.22
CA GLU A 185 -16.84 3.96 29.43
C GLU A 185 -17.67 5.24 29.29
N TRP A 186 -17.57 5.94 28.15
CA TRP A 186 -18.38 7.12 27.87
C TRP A 186 -19.87 6.78 27.71
N THR A 187 -20.19 5.63 27.11
CA THR A 187 -21.57 5.16 26.94
C THR A 187 -22.21 4.84 28.30
N ASP A 188 -21.47 4.21 29.20
CA ASP A 188 -21.92 3.92 30.56
C ASP A 188 -22.12 5.20 31.38
N ALA A 189 -21.21 6.17 31.23
CA ALA A 189 -21.34 7.48 31.85
C ALA A 189 -22.60 8.21 31.35
N VAL A 190 -22.85 8.22 30.03
CA VAL A 190 -24.07 8.80 29.44
C VAL A 190 -25.31 8.09 29.99
N THR A 191 -25.31 6.76 30.03
CA THR A 191 -26.44 5.97 30.55
C THR A 191 -26.77 6.36 31.99
N THR A 192 -25.75 6.50 32.83
CA THR A 192 -25.90 6.93 34.23
C THR A 192 -26.42 8.36 34.34
N MET A 193 -25.86 9.29 33.56
CA MET A 193 -26.32 10.68 33.52
C MET A 193 -27.77 10.80 33.03
N THR A 194 -28.16 10.04 32.02
CA THR A 194 -29.53 10.01 31.49
C THR A 194 -30.53 9.52 32.54
N LYS A 195 -30.17 8.53 33.37
CA LYS A 195 -31.02 8.10 34.50
C LYS A 195 -31.27 9.26 35.48
N TYR A 196 -30.20 9.99 35.86
CA TYR A 196 -30.34 11.13 36.76
C TYR A 196 -31.12 12.29 36.13
N ILE A 197 -30.93 12.56 34.83
CA ILE A 197 -31.72 13.54 34.07
C ILE A 197 -33.21 13.21 34.17
N LYS A 198 -33.60 11.94 33.95
CA LYS A 198 -35.00 11.50 34.09
C LYS A 198 -35.55 11.72 35.49
N SER A 199 -34.75 11.44 36.53
CA SER A 199 -35.15 11.70 37.91
C SER A 199 -35.41 13.18 38.18
N LEU A 200 -34.59 14.08 37.62
CA LEU A 200 -34.82 15.53 37.75
C LEU A 200 -36.03 16.02 36.95
N GLU A 201 -36.28 15.45 35.77
CA GLU A 201 -37.44 15.78 34.94
C GLU A 201 -38.77 15.36 35.58
N GLY A 202 -38.77 14.31 36.40
CA GLY A 202 -39.95 13.82 37.11
C GLY A 202 -40.32 14.60 38.38
N LEU A 203 -39.57 15.65 38.75
CA LEU A 203 -39.87 16.44 39.95
C LEU A 203 -41.07 17.37 39.71
N ALA A 204 -42.08 17.30 40.58
CA ALA A 204 -43.28 18.14 40.49
C ALA A 204 -43.01 19.63 40.80
N SER A 205 -41.96 19.93 41.58
CA SER A 205 -41.60 21.31 41.97
C SER A 205 -40.08 21.46 42.10
N PRO A 206 -39.34 21.49 40.98
CA PRO A 206 -37.88 21.53 40.99
C PRO A 206 -37.36 22.90 41.42
N THR A 207 -36.37 22.91 42.31
CA THR A 207 -35.65 24.11 42.74
C THR A 207 -34.82 24.71 41.60
N THR A 208 -34.43 25.98 41.70
CA THR A 208 -33.55 26.64 40.73
C THR A 208 -32.24 25.87 40.54
N ALA A 209 -31.63 25.37 41.62
CA ALA A 209 -30.42 24.57 41.54
C ALA A 209 -30.62 23.26 40.74
N GLN A 210 -31.77 22.59 40.91
CA GLN A 210 -32.11 21.39 40.15
C GLN A 210 -32.31 21.70 38.66
N LYS A 211 -32.96 22.82 38.32
CA LYS A 211 -33.12 23.27 36.93
C LYS A 211 -31.77 23.55 36.26
N THR A 212 -30.87 24.25 36.95
CA THR A 212 -29.51 24.52 36.45
C THR A 212 -28.74 23.22 36.21
N LYS A 213 -28.77 22.30 37.17
CA LYS A 213 -28.08 21.01 37.07
C LYS A 213 -28.61 20.14 35.93
N LEU A 214 -29.93 20.15 35.72
CA LEU A 214 -30.58 19.48 34.58
C LEU A 214 -30.06 20.03 33.25
N ALA A 215 -30.00 21.36 33.09
CA ALA A 215 -29.49 22.00 31.88
C ALA A 215 -28.02 21.65 31.63
N THR A 216 -27.17 21.69 32.67
CA THR A 216 -25.77 21.28 32.59
C THR A 216 -25.63 19.82 32.15
N TYR A 217 -26.36 18.90 32.77
CA TYR A 217 -26.26 17.48 32.44
C TYR A 217 -26.76 17.15 31.03
N LYS A 218 -27.82 17.80 30.56
CA LYS A 218 -28.25 17.67 29.16
C LYS A 218 -27.16 18.12 28.19
N SER A 219 -26.53 19.26 28.46
CA SER A 219 -25.41 19.78 27.65
C SER A 219 -24.20 18.84 27.66
N THR A 220 -23.83 18.32 28.83
CA THR A 220 -22.74 17.35 28.96
C THR A 220 -23.02 16.05 28.20
N VAL A 221 -24.22 15.49 28.32
CA VAL A 221 -24.63 14.28 27.57
C VAL A 221 -24.56 14.52 26.06
N ALA A 222 -25.02 15.67 25.57
CA ALA A 222 -24.92 16.01 24.15
C ALA A 222 -23.46 16.06 23.68
N THR A 223 -22.57 16.66 24.49
CA THR A 223 -21.14 16.74 24.20
C THR A 223 -20.48 15.36 24.17
N ILE A 224 -20.78 14.49 25.16
CA ILE A 224 -20.23 13.13 25.21
C ILE A 224 -20.73 12.30 24.03
N ASN A 225 -22.02 12.39 23.68
CA ASN A 225 -22.58 11.68 22.53
C ASN A 225 -21.91 12.07 21.21
N LEU A 226 -21.57 13.35 21.02
CA LEU A 226 -20.79 13.78 19.87
C LEU A 226 -19.38 13.17 19.89
N GLY A 227 -18.73 13.13 21.06
CA GLY A 227 -17.45 12.46 21.27
C GLY A 227 -17.50 10.96 20.90
N ILE A 228 -18.51 10.23 21.37
CA ILE A 228 -18.74 8.82 21.06
C ILE A 228 -18.90 8.62 19.54
N LYS A 229 -19.72 9.46 18.89
CA LYS A 229 -19.92 9.39 17.42
C LYS A 229 -18.61 9.59 16.66
N ASN A 230 -17.82 10.58 17.06
CA ASN A 230 -16.52 10.86 16.44
C ASN A 230 -15.53 9.71 16.66
N ALA A 231 -15.45 9.16 17.88
CA ALA A 231 -14.58 8.02 18.19
C ALA A 231 -14.96 6.79 17.37
N ASN A 232 -16.24 6.43 17.31
CA ASN A 232 -16.73 5.32 16.49
C ASN A 232 -16.41 5.50 14.99
N THR A 233 -16.54 6.72 14.48
CA THR A 233 -16.18 7.05 13.10
C THR A 233 -14.69 6.86 12.85
N ASN A 234 -13.84 7.34 13.76
CA ASN A 234 -12.39 7.20 13.65
C ASN A 234 -11.95 5.73 13.74
N ILE A 235 -12.51 4.95 14.68
CA ILE A 235 -12.26 3.51 14.80
C ILE A 235 -12.64 2.78 13.51
N LYS A 236 -13.84 3.06 12.96
CA LYS A 236 -14.31 2.46 11.72
C LYS A 236 -13.38 2.77 10.54
N ASN A 237 -12.97 4.04 10.40
CA ASN A 237 -12.08 4.46 9.33
C ASN A 237 -10.69 3.82 9.46
N LEU A 238 -10.15 3.75 10.68
CA LEU A 238 -8.88 3.08 10.95
C LEU A 238 -8.94 1.59 10.58
N LYS A 239 -10.00 0.87 11.00
CA LYS A 239 -10.24 -0.53 10.61
C LYS A 239 -10.32 -0.69 9.08
N ALA A 240 -11.04 0.20 8.40
CA ALA A 240 -11.18 0.15 6.95
C ALA A 240 -9.83 0.34 6.22
N ASN A 241 -9.00 1.27 6.70
CA ASN A 241 -7.67 1.49 6.12
C ASN A 241 -6.73 0.29 6.34
N ILE A 242 -6.80 -0.37 7.50
CA ILE A 242 -6.02 -1.58 7.79
C ILE A 242 -6.43 -2.73 6.86
N ILE A 243 -7.74 -2.93 6.66
CA ILE A 243 -8.26 -3.94 5.72
C ILE A 243 -7.77 -3.64 4.30
N LEU A 244 -7.80 -2.37 3.89
CA LEU A 244 -7.33 -1.96 2.57
C LEU A 244 -5.82 -2.22 2.41
N LEU A 245 -5.00 -1.93 3.43
CA LEU A 245 -3.58 -2.23 3.43
C LEU A 245 -3.32 -3.74 3.28
N THR A 246 -4.03 -4.56 4.06
CA THR A 246 -3.95 -6.03 3.99
C THR A 246 -4.32 -6.53 2.58
N SER A 247 -5.34 -5.93 1.96
CA SER A 247 -5.71 -6.24 0.58
C SER A 247 -4.62 -5.86 -0.42
N GLN A 248 -3.87 -4.78 -0.21
CA GLN A 248 -2.74 -4.42 -1.08
C GLN A 248 -1.57 -5.40 -0.94
N GLU A 249 -1.31 -5.92 0.26
CA GLU A 249 -0.30 -6.96 0.49
C GLU A 249 -0.68 -8.28 -0.21
N SER A 250 -1.95 -8.65 -0.17
CA SER A 250 -2.47 -9.80 -0.94
C SER A 250 -2.35 -9.58 -2.46
N ASN A 251 -2.68 -8.38 -2.95
CA ASN A 251 -2.49 -8.03 -4.36
C ASN A 251 -1.01 -8.09 -4.76
N LYS A 252 -0.11 -7.60 -3.91
CA LYS A 252 1.34 -7.67 -4.14
C LYS A 252 1.79 -9.12 -4.31
N THR A 253 1.41 -9.99 -3.39
CA THR A 253 1.74 -11.43 -3.43
C THR A 253 1.22 -12.07 -4.72
N THR A 254 -0.01 -11.71 -5.12
CA THR A 254 -0.61 -12.19 -6.37
C THR A 254 0.22 -11.77 -7.59
N VAL A 255 0.62 -10.50 -7.66
CA VAL A 255 1.43 -9.99 -8.77
C VAL A 255 2.83 -10.62 -8.76
N GLU A 256 3.47 -10.76 -7.59
CA GLU A 256 4.78 -11.41 -7.47
C GLU A 256 4.76 -12.87 -7.95
N SER A 257 3.63 -13.57 -7.83
CA SER A 257 3.49 -14.92 -8.40
C SER A 257 3.61 -14.95 -9.93
N LEU A 258 3.29 -13.85 -10.63
CA LEU A 258 3.43 -13.72 -12.08
C LEU A 258 4.87 -13.47 -12.54
N LYS A 259 5.82 -13.38 -11.61
CA LYS A 259 7.25 -13.20 -11.93
C LYS A 259 7.80 -14.34 -12.81
N ALA A 260 7.29 -15.56 -12.62
CA ALA A 260 7.69 -16.71 -13.43
C ALA A 260 7.36 -16.50 -14.92
N ASP A 261 6.21 -15.89 -15.25
CA ASP A 261 5.82 -15.62 -16.63
C ASP A 261 6.73 -14.55 -17.28
N VAL A 262 7.11 -13.54 -16.49
CA VAL A 262 8.07 -12.52 -16.91
C VAL A 262 9.43 -13.15 -17.21
N ASP A 263 9.88 -14.08 -16.36
CA ASP A 263 11.14 -14.81 -16.53
C ASP A 263 11.09 -15.76 -17.72
N GLN A 264 9.96 -16.44 -17.93
CA GLN A 264 9.74 -17.26 -19.11
C GLN A 264 9.78 -16.43 -20.39
N ALA A 265 9.14 -15.25 -20.41
CA ALA A 265 9.22 -14.34 -21.54
C ALA A 265 10.66 -13.85 -21.79
N ALA A 266 11.43 -13.61 -20.71
CA ALA A 266 12.85 -13.26 -20.82
C ALA A 266 13.67 -14.39 -21.46
N MET A 267 13.42 -15.63 -21.04
CA MET A 267 14.06 -16.83 -21.58
C MET A 267 13.73 -17.03 -23.06
N ILE A 268 12.46 -16.93 -23.44
CA ILE A 268 12.01 -17.04 -24.84
C ILE A 268 12.68 -15.96 -25.69
N ARG A 269 12.74 -14.72 -25.20
CA ARG A 269 13.47 -13.64 -25.88
C ARG A 269 14.94 -14.01 -26.08
N THR A 270 15.64 -14.44 -25.03
CA THR A 270 17.07 -14.81 -25.11
C THR A 270 17.29 -15.91 -26.15
N GLN A 271 16.49 -16.98 -26.11
CA GLN A 271 16.61 -18.09 -27.07
C GLN A 271 16.31 -17.64 -28.51
N SER A 272 15.26 -16.84 -28.70
CA SER A 272 14.84 -16.36 -30.02
C SER A 272 15.88 -15.43 -30.63
N CYS A 273 16.54 -14.60 -29.81
CA CYS A 273 17.59 -13.69 -30.25
C CYS A 273 18.96 -14.37 -30.37
N ALA A 274 19.16 -15.54 -29.76
CA ALA A 274 20.36 -16.37 -29.91
C ALA A 274 20.31 -17.33 -31.11
N LYS A 275 19.12 -17.73 -31.57
CA LYS A 275 18.94 -18.62 -32.75
C LYS A 275 19.60 -18.02 -33.99
N GLY A 276 20.80 -18.48 -34.34
CA GLY A 276 21.55 -18.02 -35.52
C GLY A 276 23.05 -17.76 -35.33
N ILE A 277 23.61 -17.98 -34.13
CA ILE A 277 25.06 -18.23 -33.94
C ILE A 277 25.35 -19.66 -34.39
#